data_AF-A0A6I9SK38-F1
#
_entry.id   AF-A0A6I9SK38-F1
#
_cell.length_a   1.000
_cell.length_b   1.000
_cell.length_c   1.000
_cell.angle_alpha   90.00
_cell.angle_beta   90.00
_cell.angle_gamma   90.00
#
_symmetry.space_group_name_H-M   'P 1'
#
loop_
_entity.id
_entity.type
_entity.pdbx_description
1 polymer ?
#
loop_
_entity_poly.entity_id
_entity_poly.type
_entity_poly.pdbx_seq_one_letter_code
_entity_poly.pdbx_strand_id
1 'polypeptide(L)'
;DLGQPTSLAHSRTKVTTPNGPEKVGDDPLSIKRVGPVGDHWVNVTKCKMEAFSFNVTPTQLSHLQSKLSPNGTQFGAFEALSAVIWQCIAKIREWDSNVVTICKGSEESKTCDGTLSNSQVVSVVNANFQILDSNPSELALLVQNGALDEREKIEEAMERDGGLPDFIVYGAKLTFVNLEDARFYAFEYRGQRPVNISYRIEGVGEEGTILVLPGPKGDDGGRSVMAILPENEIEELKLELKREGLMA
;
A
#
# COMPACT_ATOMS: atom_id res chain seq x y z
N ASP A 1 21.57 49.47 -28.92
CA ASP A 1 20.37 49.40 -29.75
C ASP A 1 19.61 48.15 -29.33
N LEU A 2 18.40 48.34 -28.81
CA LEU A 2 17.53 47.30 -28.26
C LEU A 2 16.78 46.63 -29.43
N GLY A 3 16.88 45.31 -29.56
CA GLY A 3 16.11 44.55 -30.55
C GLY A 3 15.84 43.13 -30.06
N GLN A 4 14.57 42.85 -29.80
CA GLN A 4 14.00 41.64 -29.19
C GLN A 4 14.30 40.33 -29.96
N PRO A 5 14.19 39.16 -29.30
CA PRO A 5 14.10 37.87 -29.97
C PRO A 5 12.75 37.74 -30.68
N THR A 6 12.78 37.36 -31.96
CA THR A 6 11.61 37.05 -32.77
C THR A 6 10.89 35.81 -32.28
N SER A 7 9.67 36.03 -31.78
CA SER A 7 8.60 35.03 -31.65
C SER A 7 8.14 34.58 -33.03
N LEU A 8 8.14 33.27 -33.29
CA LEU A 8 7.30 32.65 -34.31
C LEU A 8 6.76 31.33 -33.77
N ALA A 9 5.59 31.44 -33.15
CA ALA A 9 4.67 30.34 -32.92
C ALA A 9 4.32 29.67 -34.26
N HIS A 10 4.47 28.35 -34.33
CA HIS A 10 3.71 27.52 -35.25
C HIS A 10 2.78 26.64 -34.43
N SER A 11 1.66 27.26 -34.03
CA SER A 11 0.49 26.56 -33.53
C SER A 11 -0.06 25.67 -34.64
N ARG A 12 0.08 24.35 -34.51
CA ARG A 12 -0.64 23.40 -35.36
C ARG A 12 -2.02 23.19 -34.74
N THR A 13 -2.95 24.05 -35.10
CA THR A 13 -4.37 23.96 -34.73
C THR A 13 -4.94 22.66 -35.30
N LYS A 14 -5.16 21.65 -34.46
CA LYS A 14 -6.04 20.53 -34.80
C LYS A 14 -7.44 20.93 -34.31
N VAL A 15 -8.36 21.04 -35.26
CA VAL A 15 -9.76 21.39 -35.02
C VAL A 15 -10.39 20.33 -34.13
N THR A 16 -10.79 20.72 -32.92
CA THR A 16 -11.57 19.90 -32.00
C THR A 16 -13.04 19.98 -32.42
N THR A 17 -13.56 18.88 -32.95
CA THR A 17 -15.01 18.63 -32.99
C THR A 17 -15.55 18.63 -31.56
N PRO A 18 -16.71 19.23 -31.26
CA PRO A 18 -17.27 19.21 -29.92
C PRO A 18 -17.77 17.79 -29.63
N ASN A 19 -16.92 17.01 -28.97
CA ASN A 19 -17.39 15.81 -28.29
C ASN A 19 -18.36 16.26 -27.20
N GLY A 20 -19.47 15.52 -27.05
CA GLY A 20 -20.46 15.74 -25.99
C GLY A 20 -19.83 15.70 -24.59
N PRO A 21 -20.61 15.85 -23.51
CA PRO A 21 -20.04 15.89 -22.17
C PRO A 21 -19.24 14.60 -21.95
N GLU A 22 -17.91 14.72 -21.97
CA GLU A 22 -17.02 13.65 -21.57
C GLU A 22 -17.46 13.29 -20.16
N LYS A 23 -17.82 12.02 -19.95
CA LYS A 23 -17.99 11.52 -18.60
C LYS A 23 -16.65 11.76 -17.92
N VAL A 24 -16.60 12.71 -17.00
CA VAL A 24 -15.49 12.84 -16.07
C VAL A 24 -15.38 11.47 -15.43
N GLY A 25 -14.33 10.71 -15.77
CA GLY A 25 -14.12 9.40 -15.18
C GLY A 25 -14.06 9.54 -13.66
N ASP A 26 -14.45 8.51 -12.92
CA ASP A 26 -14.19 8.53 -11.48
C ASP A 26 -12.69 8.35 -11.21
N ASP A 27 -12.19 8.85 -10.09
CA ASP A 27 -10.82 8.55 -9.66
C ASP A 27 -10.67 7.04 -9.33
N PRO A 28 -9.50 6.43 -9.55
CA PRO A 28 -9.19 5.08 -9.11
C PRO A 28 -9.42 4.90 -7.60
N LEU A 29 -9.76 3.69 -7.18
CA LEU A 29 -10.09 3.42 -5.77
C LEU A 29 -8.85 3.50 -4.86
N SER A 30 -7.66 3.28 -5.41
CA SER A 30 -6.38 3.32 -4.70
C SER A 30 -5.84 4.71 -4.40
N ILE A 31 -6.47 5.77 -4.92
CA ILE A 31 -6.00 7.15 -4.72
C ILE A 31 -7.09 8.06 -4.18
N LYS A 32 -6.69 9.05 -3.39
CA LYS A 32 -7.56 10.13 -2.92
C LYS A 32 -6.99 11.44 -3.42
N ARG A 33 -7.73 12.06 -4.33
CA ARG A 33 -7.42 13.39 -4.85
C ARG A 33 -7.46 14.43 -3.74
N VAL A 34 -6.46 15.30 -3.72
CA VAL A 34 -6.40 16.48 -2.87
C VAL A 34 -6.06 17.71 -3.71
N GLY A 35 -6.29 18.90 -3.15
CA GLY A 35 -5.86 20.14 -3.79
C GLY A 35 -4.34 20.24 -3.86
N PRO A 36 -3.79 21.15 -4.68
CA PRO A 36 -2.34 21.34 -4.78
C PRO A 36 -1.77 21.73 -3.42
N VAL A 37 -0.85 20.93 -2.91
CA VAL A 37 -0.22 21.12 -1.59
C VAL A 37 1.18 21.74 -1.67
N GLY A 38 1.80 21.70 -2.86
CA GLY A 38 3.16 22.18 -3.10
C GLY A 38 4.24 21.43 -2.29
N ASP A 39 5.43 22.01 -2.20
CA ASP A 39 6.64 21.35 -1.68
C ASP A 39 6.65 21.10 -0.16
N HIS A 40 5.71 21.69 0.59
CA HIS A 40 5.65 21.62 2.06
C HIS A 40 4.45 20.80 2.52
N TRP A 41 4.21 19.66 1.85
CA TRP A 41 3.10 18.79 2.16
C TRP A 41 3.09 18.41 3.65
N VAL A 42 2.06 18.85 4.38
CA VAL A 42 1.67 18.29 5.67
C VAL A 42 0.26 17.76 5.47
N ASN A 43 0.08 16.43 5.52
CA ASN A 43 -1.23 15.83 5.32
C ASN A 43 -2.14 16.29 6.47
N VAL A 44 -3.18 17.04 6.14
CA VAL A 44 -4.19 17.48 7.11
C VAL A 44 -5.20 16.35 7.26
N THR A 45 -4.84 15.34 8.07
CA THR A 45 -5.77 14.29 8.48
C THR A 45 -6.71 14.84 9.55
N LYS A 46 -7.98 14.43 9.53
CA LYS A 46 -8.95 14.83 10.57
C LYS A 46 -8.70 14.12 11.91
N CYS A 47 -7.94 13.03 11.89
CA CYS A 47 -7.54 12.26 13.05
C CYS A 47 -6.02 12.25 13.21
N LYS A 48 -5.55 12.04 14.44
CA LYS A 48 -4.14 11.80 14.72
C LYS A 48 -3.78 10.38 14.31
N MET A 49 -2.79 10.26 13.44
CA MET A 49 -2.25 8.97 13.02
C MET A 49 -1.12 8.55 13.96
N GLU A 50 -1.07 7.27 14.29
CA GLU A 50 -0.01 6.68 15.11
C GLU A 50 0.61 5.48 14.43
N ALA A 51 1.93 5.35 14.58
CA ALA A 51 2.70 4.22 14.07
C ALA A 51 2.98 3.22 15.18
N PHE A 52 2.63 1.96 14.93
CA PHE A 52 2.87 0.83 15.81
C PHE A 52 3.59 -0.28 15.03
N SER A 53 4.62 -0.89 15.62
CA SER A 53 5.37 -1.98 14.98
C SER A 53 5.50 -3.19 15.91
N PHE A 54 5.45 -4.38 15.33
CA PHE A 54 5.66 -5.64 16.03
C PHE A 54 6.36 -6.66 15.13
N ASN A 55 7.01 -7.63 15.75
CA ASN A 55 7.65 -8.73 15.05
C ASN A 55 6.78 -9.98 15.14
N VAL A 56 6.64 -10.66 14.01
CA VAL A 56 6.03 -11.99 13.90
C VAL A 56 7.16 -12.99 13.74
N THR A 57 7.29 -13.88 14.72
CA THR A 57 8.31 -14.92 14.72
C THR A 57 8.06 -15.94 13.60
N PRO A 58 9.10 -16.67 13.14
CA PRO A 58 8.92 -17.74 12.16
C PRO A 58 7.86 -18.78 12.59
N THR A 59 7.77 -19.09 13.89
CA THR A 59 6.80 -20.05 14.43
C THR A 59 5.37 -19.52 14.37
N GLN A 60 5.14 -18.25 14.78
CA GLN A 60 3.83 -17.62 14.67
C GLN A 60 3.37 -17.54 13.22
N LEU A 61 4.27 -17.17 12.31
CA LEU A 61 3.97 -17.10 10.89
C LEU A 61 3.65 -18.48 10.30
N SER A 62 4.44 -19.51 10.62
CA SER A 62 4.20 -20.88 10.15
C SER A 62 2.85 -21.41 10.65
N HIS A 63 2.53 -21.14 11.92
CA HIS A 63 1.23 -21.48 12.49
C HIS A 63 0.09 -20.77 11.76
N LEU A 64 0.22 -19.46 11.53
CA LEU A 64 -0.75 -18.68 10.76
C LEU A 64 -0.96 -19.27 9.36
N GLN A 65 0.12 -19.49 8.59
CA GLN A 65 0.02 -20.07 7.25
C GLN A 65 -0.66 -21.45 7.28
N SER A 66 -0.32 -22.30 8.25
CA SER A 66 -0.96 -23.61 8.39
C SER A 66 -2.47 -23.52 8.68
N LYS A 67 -2.90 -22.55 9.51
CA LYS A 67 -4.31 -22.26 9.81
C LYS A 67 -5.07 -21.81 8.57
N LEU A 68 -4.41 -21.05 7.69
CA LEU A 68 -5.00 -20.53 6.45
C LEU A 68 -5.01 -21.53 5.30
N SER A 69 -4.29 -22.65 5.38
CA SER A 69 -4.11 -23.61 4.28
C SER A 69 -4.92 -24.92 4.37
N PRO A 70 -6.20 -24.95 4.79
CA PRO A 70 -6.92 -26.22 5.01
C PRO A 70 -7.09 -27.06 3.72
N ASN A 71 -7.01 -26.43 2.54
CA ASN A 71 -7.20 -27.09 1.24
C ASN A 71 -5.89 -27.29 0.45
N GLY A 72 -4.72 -27.14 1.10
CA GLY A 72 -3.41 -27.27 0.44
C GLY A 72 -2.95 -26.04 -0.35
N THR A 73 -3.74 -24.95 -0.39
CA THR A 73 -3.31 -23.66 -0.92
C THR A 73 -2.24 -23.05 -0.04
N GLN A 74 -1.06 -22.76 -0.59
CA GLN A 74 0.04 -22.14 0.14
C GLN A 74 0.00 -20.62 -0.02
N PHE A 75 0.03 -19.90 1.10
CA PHE A 75 0.06 -18.44 1.14
C PHE A 75 1.44 -17.93 1.54
N GLY A 76 1.91 -16.87 0.89
CA GLY A 76 3.09 -16.13 1.33
C GLY A 76 2.85 -15.43 2.67
N ALA A 77 3.91 -14.89 3.27
CA ALA A 77 3.76 -14.23 4.56
C ALA A 77 2.93 -12.95 4.42
N PHE A 78 3.14 -12.17 3.36
CA PHE A 78 2.32 -10.99 3.08
C PHE A 78 0.84 -11.32 2.92
N GLU A 79 0.48 -12.33 2.14
CA GLU A 79 -0.93 -12.70 1.94
C GLU A 79 -1.58 -13.13 3.26
N ALA A 80 -0.87 -13.97 4.04
CA ALA A 80 -1.35 -14.47 5.31
C ALA A 80 -1.54 -13.35 6.35
N LEU A 81 -0.54 -12.47 6.51
CA LEU A 81 -0.58 -11.36 7.45
C LEU A 81 -1.61 -10.32 7.03
N SER A 82 -1.66 -9.97 5.74
CA SER A 82 -2.62 -8.99 5.22
C SER A 82 -4.05 -9.46 5.44
N ALA A 83 -4.35 -10.74 5.18
CA ALA A 83 -5.69 -11.29 5.38
C ALA A 83 -6.17 -11.18 6.83
N VAL A 84 -5.33 -11.58 7.79
CA VAL A 84 -5.69 -11.53 9.21
C VAL A 84 -5.77 -10.11 9.72
N ILE A 85 -4.80 -9.26 9.41
CA ILE A 85 -4.80 -7.84 9.83
C ILE A 85 -6.00 -7.11 9.23
N TRP A 86 -6.30 -7.37 7.96
CA TRP A 86 -7.48 -6.80 7.31
C TRP A 86 -8.77 -7.22 8.03
N GLN A 87 -8.90 -8.50 8.39
CA GLN A 87 -10.05 -8.95 9.17
C GLN A 87 -10.12 -8.30 10.56
N CYS A 88 -8.99 -8.16 11.27
CA CYS A 88 -8.94 -7.47 12.56
C CYS A 88 -9.40 -6.01 12.44
N ILE A 89 -8.93 -5.28 11.42
CA ILE A 89 -9.34 -3.88 11.19
C ILE A 89 -10.80 -3.80 10.79
N ALA A 90 -11.31 -4.73 9.98
CA ALA A 90 -12.73 -4.79 9.65
C ALA A 90 -13.62 -4.99 10.89
N LYS A 91 -13.16 -5.76 11.89
CA LYS A 91 -13.84 -5.91 13.19
C LYS A 91 -13.91 -4.60 13.97
N ILE A 92 -12.83 -3.82 13.94
CA ILE A 92 -12.72 -2.54 14.65
C ILE A 92 -13.59 -1.46 13.98
N ARG A 93 -13.61 -1.44 12.64
CA ARG A 93 -14.34 -0.42 11.86
C ARG A 93 -15.80 -0.77 11.55
N GLU A 94 -16.25 -1.95 11.99
CA GLU A 94 -17.59 -2.54 11.87
C GLU A 94 -18.19 -2.68 10.45
N TRP A 95 -17.91 -1.84 9.43
CA TRP A 95 -18.41 -2.03 8.05
C TRP A 95 -17.60 -1.38 6.90
N ASP A 96 -16.55 -0.58 7.16
CA ASP A 96 -16.00 0.32 6.12
C ASP A 96 -14.71 -0.16 5.39
N SER A 97 -14.44 -1.47 5.33
CA SER A 97 -13.15 -1.94 4.81
C SER A 97 -13.23 -3.03 3.74
N ASN A 98 -14.29 -3.11 2.94
CA ASN A 98 -14.40 -4.14 1.88
C ASN A 98 -13.39 -3.98 0.73
N VAL A 99 -12.80 -2.79 0.59
CA VAL A 99 -11.80 -2.51 -0.44
C VAL A 99 -10.48 -2.14 0.23
N VAL A 100 -9.40 -2.79 -0.19
CA VAL A 100 -8.05 -2.47 0.23
C VAL A 100 -7.16 -2.22 -0.96
N THR A 101 -6.14 -1.38 -0.76
CA THR A 101 -5.08 -1.15 -1.73
C THR A 101 -3.90 -2.05 -1.40
N ILE A 102 -3.27 -2.62 -2.41
CA ILE A 102 -2.07 -3.44 -2.31
C ILE A 102 -0.96 -2.77 -3.12
N CYS A 103 0.16 -2.51 -2.47
CA CYS A 103 1.39 -2.04 -3.10
C CYS A 103 2.44 -3.13 -3.05
N LYS A 104 2.93 -3.61 -4.19
CA LYS A 104 4.02 -4.60 -4.29
C LYS A 104 5.06 -4.15 -5.30
N GLY A 105 6.30 -4.62 -5.17
CA GLY A 105 7.28 -4.47 -6.25
C GLY A 105 6.89 -5.33 -7.46
N SER A 106 6.98 -4.78 -8.67
CA SER A 106 6.73 -5.50 -9.92
C SER A 106 7.74 -6.64 -10.08
N GLU A 107 7.26 -7.80 -10.53
CA GLU A 107 8.11 -8.94 -10.86
C GLU A 107 9.11 -8.59 -11.98
N GLU A 108 8.73 -7.71 -12.91
CA GLU A 108 9.58 -7.23 -14.00
C GLU A 108 10.80 -6.46 -13.49
N SER A 109 10.70 -5.81 -12.34
CA SER A 109 11.85 -5.11 -11.75
C SER A 109 12.92 -6.03 -11.18
N LYS A 110 12.61 -7.31 -11.00
CA LYS A 110 13.60 -8.33 -10.60
C LYS A 110 14.52 -8.72 -11.77
N THR A 111 14.15 -8.41 -13.02
CA THR A 111 14.91 -8.75 -14.23
C THR A 111 15.62 -7.56 -14.89
N CYS A 112 15.34 -6.33 -14.46
CA CYS A 112 16.04 -5.14 -14.95
C CYS A 112 17.43 -5.00 -14.30
N ASP A 113 18.48 -5.32 -15.06
CA ASP A 113 19.88 -5.15 -14.66
C ASP A 113 20.25 -3.67 -14.43
N GLY A 114 20.16 -3.21 -13.18
CA GLY A 114 20.78 -1.97 -12.71
C GLY A 114 20.08 -0.66 -13.09
N THR A 115 18.99 -0.69 -13.86
CA THR A 115 18.19 0.51 -14.14
C THR A 115 17.36 0.87 -12.92
N LEU A 116 17.59 2.08 -12.37
CA LEU A 116 16.77 2.63 -11.30
C LEU A 116 15.45 3.13 -11.90
N SER A 117 14.34 2.52 -11.50
CA SER A 117 12.99 2.95 -11.87
C SER A 117 12.02 2.71 -10.73
N ASN A 118 10.87 3.38 -10.78
CA ASN A 118 9.76 3.07 -9.90
C ASN A 118 9.04 1.85 -10.46
N SER A 119 9.08 0.74 -9.72
CA SER A 119 8.46 -0.51 -10.13
C SER A 119 7.29 -0.94 -9.25
N GLN A 120 6.74 -0.01 -8.46
CA GLN A 120 5.63 -0.32 -7.57
C GLN A 120 4.35 -0.56 -8.38
N VAL A 121 3.79 -1.75 -8.23
CA VAL A 121 2.43 -2.11 -8.63
C VAL A 121 1.47 -1.63 -7.56
N VAL A 122 0.49 -0.82 -7.95
CA VAL A 122 -0.62 -0.40 -7.09
C VAL A 122 -1.88 -1.08 -7.60
N SER A 123 -2.48 -1.89 -6.75
CA SER A 123 -3.67 -2.68 -7.08
C SER A 123 -4.74 -2.51 -6.03
N VAL A 124 -5.98 -2.84 -6.38
CA VAL A 124 -7.10 -2.86 -5.46
C VAL A 124 -7.69 -4.25 -5.35
N VAL A 125 -8.09 -4.60 -4.14
CA VAL A 125 -8.77 -5.85 -3.83
C VAL A 125 -10.12 -5.51 -3.23
N ASN A 126 -11.19 -6.10 -3.77
CA ASN A 126 -12.55 -5.88 -3.32
C ASN A 126 -13.17 -7.19 -2.84
N ALA A 127 -13.48 -7.26 -1.55
CA ALA A 127 -14.25 -8.35 -0.96
C ALA A 127 -15.74 -8.13 -1.22
N ASN A 128 -16.34 -9.00 -2.04
CA ASN A 128 -17.78 -9.03 -2.32
C ASN A 128 -18.59 -9.81 -1.26
N PHE A 129 -17.99 -10.05 -0.09
CA PHE A 129 -18.56 -10.79 1.03
C PHE A 129 -18.27 -10.05 2.34
N GLN A 130 -19.00 -10.40 3.41
CA GLN A 130 -18.83 -9.79 4.72
C GLN A 130 -17.52 -10.27 5.37
N ILE A 131 -16.57 -9.34 5.55
CA ILE A 131 -15.22 -9.66 6.06
C ILE A 131 -15.25 -10.18 7.50
N LEU A 132 -16.12 -9.61 8.34
CA LEU A 132 -16.23 -9.93 9.77
C LEU A 132 -16.34 -11.42 10.06
N ASP A 133 -17.18 -12.11 9.28
CA ASP A 133 -17.52 -13.52 9.46
C ASP A 133 -16.86 -14.42 8.41
N SER A 134 -16.04 -13.84 7.52
CA SER A 134 -15.37 -14.58 6.46
C SER A 134 -14.26 -15.48 6.99
N ASN A 135 -13.97 -16.54 6.24
CA ASN A 135 -12.82 -17.37 6.55
C ASN A 135 -11.53 -16.60 6.16
N PRO A 136 -10.56 -16.41 7.06
CA PRO A 136 -9.29 -15.77 6.73
C PRO A 136 -8.56 -16.35 5.52
N SER A 137 -8.77 -17.65 5.19
CA SER A 137 -8.20 -18.26 3.99
C SER A 137 -8.78 -17.69 2.69
N GLU A 138 -10.07 -17.29 2.69
CA GLU A 138 -10.73 -16.65 1.55
C GLU A 138 -10.16 -15.26 1.32
N LEU A 139 -9.93 -14.49 2.39
CA LEU A 139 -9.25 -13.20 2.32
C LEU A 139 -7.82 -13.34 1.82
N ALA A 140 -7.07 -14.34 2.29
CA ALA A 140 -5.70 -14.60 1.82
C ALA A 140 -5.66 -14.95 0.34
N LEU A 141 -6.60 -15.78 -0.12
CA LEU A 141 -6.77 -16.10 -1.55
C LEU A 141 -7.12 -14.86 -2.37
N LEU A 142 -7.98 -14.00 -1.83
CA LEU A 142 -8.39 -12.77 -2.47
C LEU A 142 -7.23 -11.77 -2.58
N VAL A 143 -6.39 -11.64 -1.55
CA VAL A 143 -5.15 -10.83 -1.56
C VAL A 143 -4.12 -11.40 -2.54
N GLN A 144 -4.06 -12.73 -2.69
CA GLN A 144 -3.14 -13.41 -3.60
C GLN A 144 -3.53 -13.24 -5.08
N ASN A 145 -4.82 -13.41 -5.40
CA ASN A 145 -5.27 -13.60 -6.79
C ASN A 145 -6.31 -12.57 -7.26
N GLY A 146 -6.91 -11.81 -6.34
CA GLY A 146 -8.01 -10.87 -6.63
C GLY A 146 -7.57 -9.43 -6.84
N ALA A 147 -6.27 -9.16 -6.90
CA ALA A 147 -5.72 -7.81 -7.06
C ALA A 147 -5.91 -7.31 -8.50
N LEU A 148 -6.58 -6.17 -8.66
CA LEU A 148 -6.76 -5.48 -9.93
C LEU A 148 -5.76 -4.32 -10.03
N ASP A 149 -4.89 -4.34 -11.04
CA ASP A 149 -3.92 -3.28 -11.30
C ASP A 149 -4.61 -1.96 -11.65
N GLU A 150 -4.24 -0.87 -10.95
CA GLU A 150 -4.78 0.47 -11.21
C GLU A 150 -3.73 1.44 -11.75
N ARG A 151 -2.50 1.02 -12.07
CA ARG A 151 -1.44 1.96 -12.53
C ARG A 151 -1.84 2.81 -13.72
N GLU A 152 -2.43 2.21 -14.75
CA GLU A 152 -2.89 2.94 -15.94
C GLU A 152 -3.98 3.96 -15.57
N LYS A 153 -4.94 3.57 -14.73
CA LYS A 153 -6.00 4.48 -14.28
C LYS A 153 -5.46 5.62 -13.41
N ILE A 154 -4.42 5.35 -12.61
CA ILE A 154 -3.73 6.38 -11.81
C ILE A 154 -3.04 7.37 -12.74
N GLU A 155 -2.31 6.90 -13.74
CA GLU A 155 -1.66 7.75 -14.75
C GLU A 155 -2.69 8.64 -15.46
N GLU A 156 -3.78 8.04 -15.96
CA GLU A 156 -4.90 8.78 -16.55
C GLU A 156 -5.49 9.81 -15.56
N ALA A 157 -5.68 9.45 -14.30
CA ALA A 157 -6.21 10.34 -13.28
C ALA A 157 -5.32 11.54 -12.99
N MET A 158 -4.01 11.34 -13.02
CA MET A 158 -2.99 12.39 -12.85
C MET A 158 -2.94 13.34 -14.06
N GLU A 159 -3.15 12.83 -15.28
CA GLU A 159 -3.07 13.64 -16.50
C GLU A 159 -4.32 14.49 -16.79
N ARG A 160 -5.52 14.06 -16.36
CA ARG A 160 -6.81 14.69 -16.70
C ARG A 160 -6.90 16.19 -16.44
N ASP A 161 -6.27 16.69 -15.37
CA ASP A 161 -6.32 18.10 -14.97
C ASP A 161 -4.98 18.82 -15.18
N GLY A 162 -4.22 18.37 -16.19
CA GLY A 162 -2.90 18.93 -16.50
C GLY A 162 -1.87 18.72 -15.38
N GLY A 163 -2.06 17.70 -14.54
CA GLY A 163 -1.17 17.40 -13.42
C GLY A 163 -1.23 18.40 -12.27
N LEU A 164 -2.26 19.25 -12.20
CA LEU A 164 -2.44 20.22 -11.11
C LEU A 164 -2.80 19.62 -9.74
N PRO A 165 -3.65 18.57 -9.65
CA PRO A 165 -4.03 18.01 -8.36
C PRO A 165 -2.96 17.07 -7.83
N ASP A 166 -2.89 17.02 -6.51
CA ASP A 166 -2.05 16.11 -5.77
C ASP A 166 -2.86 14.90 -5.29
N PHE A 167 -2.21 13.78 -4.96
CA PHE A 167 -2.90 12.54 -4.61
C PHE A 167 -2.28 11.85 -3.40
N ILE A 168 -3.13 11.30 -2.55
CA ILE A 168 -2.75 10.36 -1.50
C ILE A 168 -2.90 8.95 -2.06
N VAL A 169 -1.87 8.12 -1.91
CA VAL A 169 -1.92 6.68 -2.22
C VAL A 169 -2.05 5.89 -0.92
N TYR A 170 -1.05 6.01 -0.04
CA TYR A 170 -1.04 5.35 1.26
C TYR A 170 -2.14 5.90 2.18
N GLY A 171 -3.13 5.07 2.51
CA GLY A 171 -4.25 5.47 3.36
C GLY A 171 -5.35 6.25 2.64
N ALA A 172 -5.38 6.25 1.30
CA ALA A 172 -6.58 6.61 0.54
C ALA A 172 -7.69 5.56 0.74
N LYS A 173 -7.27 4.29 0.75
CA LYS A 173 -7.92 3.12 1.34
C LYS A 173 -6.95 2.43 2.27
N LEU A 174 -7.45 1.52 3.11
CA LEU A 174 -6.56 0.70 3.93
C LEU A 174 -5.55 0.02 3.01
N THR A 175 -4.27 0.37 3.17
CA THR A 175 -3.23 0.01 2.20
C THR A 175 -2.29 -1.02 2.81
N PHE A 176 -2.05 -2.13 2.10
CA PHE A 176 -1.05 -3.13 2.46
C PHE A 176 0.15 -3.01 1.52
N VAL A 177 1.33 -2.77 2.08
CA VAL A 177 2.58 -2.60 1.33
C VAL A 177 3.48 -3.80 1.57
N ASN A 178 3.79 -4.55 0.51
CA ASN A 178 4.75 -5.64 0.56
C ASN A 178 6.16 -5.10 0.33
N LEU A 179 6.97 -5.13 1.39
CA LEU A 179 8.40 -4.82 1.36
C LEU A 179 9.24 -6.00 1.83
N GLU A 180 8.69 -7.24 1.83
CA GLU A 180 9.39 -8.44 2.30
C GLU A 180 10.71 -8.70 1.55
N ASP A 181 10.71 -8.41 0.25
CA ASP A 181 11.87 -8.60 -0.65
C ASP A 181 12.90 -7.46 -0.51
N ALA A 182 12.61 -6.44 0.30
CA ALA A 182 13.54 -5.34 0.49
C ALA A 182 14.81 -5.83 1.20
N ARG A 183 15.97 -5.65 0.55
CA ARG A 183 17.26 -6.18 1.00
C ARG A 183 17.94 -5.32 2.05
N PHE A 184 17.18 -4.76 3.00
CA PHE A 184 17.70 -3.80 3.98
C PHE A 184 18.84 -4.39 4.83
N TYR A 185 18.71 -5.65 5.27
CA TYR A 185 19.75 -6.35 6.05
C TYR A 185 20.90 -6.92 5.20
N ALA A 186 20.80 -6.85 3.87
CA ALA A 186 21.90 -7.21 2.98
C ALA A 186 22.91 -6.07 2.80
N PHE A 187 22.56 -4.84 3.21
CA PHE A 187 23.50 -3.72 3.23
C PHE A 187 24.69 -4.06 4.13
N GLU A 188 25.90 -3.84 3.61
CA GLU A 188 27.13 -4.09 4.34
C GLU A 188 28.06 -2.89 4.21
N TYR A 189 28.50 -2.37 5.36
CA TYR A 189 29.49 -1.30 5.43
C TYR A 189 30.66 -1.76 6.30
N ARG A 190 31.85 -1.88 5.70
CA ARG A 190 33.07 -2.34 6.38
C ARG A 190 32.91 -3.68 7.11
N GLY A 191 32.23 -4.65 6.48
CA GLY A 191 31.98 -5.97 7.07
C GLY A 191 30.87 -6.00 8.13
N GLN A 192 30.18 -4.88 8.37
CA GLN A 192 29.10 -4.77 9.34
C GLN A 192 27.75 -4.64 8.62
N ARG A 193 26.76 -5.36 9.13
CA ARG A 193 25.37 -5.32 8.66
C ARG A 193 24.48 -4.62 9.68
N PRO A 194 23.33 -4.05 9.26
CA PRO A 194 22.37 -3.48 10.19
C PRO A 194 21.95 -4.48 11.27
N VAL A 195 21.92 -4.01 12.52
CA VAL A 195 21.40 -4.79 13.66
C VAL A 195 19.89 -4.59 13.77
N ASN A 196 19.42 -3.38 13.49
CA ASN A 196 18.02 -3.00 13.50
C ASN A 196 17.73 -1.99 12.37
N ILE A 197 16.50 -1.99 11.88
CA ILE A 197 16.05 -1.12 10.80
C ILE A 197 14.74 -0.50 11.23
N SER A 198 14.74 0.82 11.36
CA SER A 198 13.54 1.60 11.62
C SER A 198 13.06 2.19 10.32
N TYR A 199 11.77 2.02 10.04
CA TYR A 199 11.11 2.55 8.86
C TYR A 199 10.08 3.60 9.30
N ARG A 200 9.86 4.62 8.47
CA ARG A 200 8.85 5.66 8.73
C ARG A 200 8.29 6.12 7.40
N ILE A 201 6.96 6.11 7.30
CA ILE A 201 6.23 6.81 6.23
C ILE A 201 5.47 7.95 6.90
N GLU A 202 5.54 9.12 6.29
CA GLU A 202 4.73 10.27 6.65
C GLU A 202 3.67 10.50 5.58
N GLY A 203 2.65 11.29 5.92
CA GLY A 203 1.58 11.64 4.98
C GLY A 203 0.58 10.52 4.71
N VAL A 204 0.53 9.47 5.52
CA VAL A 204 -0.49 8.41 5.44
C VAL A 204 -1.89 9.01 5.67
N GLY A 205 -2.82 8.70 4.76
CA GLY A 205 -4.22 9.09 4.86
C GLY A 205 -4.99 8.36 5.96
N GLU A 206 -6.22 8.83 6.20
CA GLU A 206 -7.07 8.44 7.34
C GLU A 206 -7.41 6.94 7.39
N GLU A 207 -7.43 6.26 6.25
CA GLU A 207 -7.71 4.82 6.18
C GLU A 207 -6.55 3.95 6.67
N GLY A 208 -5.36 4.54 6.76
CA GLY A 208 -4.15 3.92 7.29
C GLY A 208 -3.42 2.98 6.33
N THR A 209 -2.28 2.49 6.79
CA THR A 209 -1.36 1.67 5.99
C THR A 209 -0.66 0.64 6.86
N ILE A 210 -0.53 -0.57 6.34
CA ILE A 210 0.16 -1.70 6.93
C ILE A 210 1.34 -2.07 6.04
N LEU A 211 2.53 -2.19 6.61
CA LEU A 211 3.73 -2.59 5.91
C LEU A 211 4.20 -3.93 6.44
N VAL A 212 4.50 -4.84 5.53
CA VAL A 212 5.15 -6.12 5.83
C VAL A 212 6.60 -6.03 5.37
N LEU A 213 7.51 -6.09 6.33
CA LEU A 213 8.94 -5.88 6.19
C LEU A 213 9.69 -7.20 6.48
N PRO A 214 10.93 -7.36 5.98
CA PRO A 214 11.79 -8.45 6.40
C PRO A 214 11.96 -8.44 7.92
N GLY A 215 11.97 -9.64 8.53
CA GLY A 215 12.27 -9.81 9.94
C GLY A 215 13.69 -9.35 10.31
N PRO A 216 13.97 -9.10 11.59
CA PRO A 216 15.30 -8.75 12.05
C PRO A 216 16.31 -9.88 11.83
N LYS A 217 17.59 -9.54 11.84
CA LYS A 217 18.68 -10.50 11.69
C LYS A 217 18.58 -11.61 12.75
N GLY A 218 18.57 -12.87 12.31
CA GLY A 218 18.47 -14.05 13.19
C GLY A 218 17.08 -14.68 13.23
N ASP A 219 16.05 -13.98 12.77
CA ASP A 219 14.71 -14.52 12.56
C ASP A 219 14.53 -14.93 11.10
N ASP A 220 15.31 -15.93 10.66
CA ASP A 220 15.21 -16.49 9.30
C ASP A 220 13.78 -17.00 9.06
N GLY A 221 12.99 -16.21 8.32
CA GLY A 221 11.60 -16.49 8.01
C GLY A 221 10.56 -15.66 8.78
N GLY A 222 10.95 -14.87 9.79
CA GLY A 222 10.05 -13.95 10.49
C GLY A 222 9.71 -12.70 9.67
N ARG A 223 8.76 -11.88 10.16
CA ARG A 223 8.39 -10.59 9.56
C ARG A 223 8.27 -9.50 10.59
N SER A 224 8.66 -8.28 10.20
CA SER A 224 8.31 -7.08 10.95
C SER A 224 7.07 -6.47 10.31
N VAL A 225 6.07 -6.12 11.10
CA VAL A 225 4.87 -5.44 10.63
C VAL A 225 4.83 -4.05 11.23
N MET A 226 4.55 -3.05 10.40
CA MET A 226 4.33 -1.67 10.82
C MET A 226 2.93 -1.23 10.40
N ALA A 227 2.11 -0.87 11.36
CA ALA A 227 0.79 -0.30 11.15
C ALA A 227 0.83 1.20 11.42
N ILE A 228 0.23 1.98 10.51
CA ILE A 228 0.00 3.42 10.67
C ILE A 228 -1.50 3.62 10.53
N LEU A 229 -2.19 3.87 11.65
CA LEU A 229 -3.65 3.93 11.73
C LEU A 229 -4.08 5.12 12.61
N PRO A 230 -5.36 5.50 12.60
CA PRO A 230 -5.90 6.40 13.61
C PRO A 230 -5.56 5.92 15.03
N GLU A 231 -5.10 6.83 15.90
CA GLU A 231 -4.64 6.52 17.27
C GLU A 231 -5.67 5.71 18.07
N ASN A 232 -6.95 5.98 17.88
CA ASN A 232 -8.04 5.27 18.55
C ASN A 232 -8.19 3.80 18.12
N GLU A 233 -7.67 3.40 16.95
CA GLU A 233 -7.75 2.02 16.45
C GLU A 233 -6.55 1.15 16.87
N ILE A 234 -5.43 1.76 17.27
CA ILE A 234 -4.18 1.05 17.52
C ILE A 234 -4.30 0.07 18.70
N GLU A 235 -4.91 0.50 19.81
CA GLU A 235 -5.05 -0.36 21.00
C GLU A 235 -6.00 -1.54 20.74
N GLU A 236 -7.07 -1.31 19.99
CA GLU A 236 -8.00 -2.38 19.61
C GLU A 236 -7.34 -3.38 18.65
N LEU A 237 -6.53 -2.89 17.70
CA LEU A 237 -5.76 -3.75 16.80
C LEU A 237 -4.76 -4.61 17.59
N LYS A 238 -4.06 -4.06 18.58
CA LYS A 238 -3.16 -4.84 19.44
C LYS A 238 -3.91 -5.98 20.14
N LEU A 239 -5.13 -5.74 20.62
CA LEU A 239 -5.94 -6.77 21.28
C LEU A 239 -6.36 -7.89 20.31
N GLU A 240 -6.81 -7.53 19.10
CA GLU A 240 -7.18 -8.51 18.07
C GLU A 240 -5.96 -9.32 17.60
N LEU A 241 -4.79 -8.69 17.41
CA LEU A 241 -3.55 -9.36 17.03
C LEU A 241 -3.07 -10.36 18.09
N LYS A 242 -3.23 -10.04 19.38
CA LYS A 242 -2.96 -11.00 20.47
C LYS A 242 -3.91 -12.20 20.41
N ARG A 243 -5.20 -11.97 20.12
CA ARG A 243 -6.18 -13.05 19.97
C ARG A 243 -5.84 -13.99 18.82
N GLU A 244 -5.30 -13.46 17.72
CA GLU A 244 -4.81 -14.25 16.58
C GLU A 244 -3.42 -14.87 16.81
N GLY A 245 -2.79 -14.62 17.96
CA GLY A 245 -1.48 -15.19 18.32
C GLY A 245 -0.30 -14.53 17.61
N LEU A 246 -0.49 -13.36 16.99
CA LEU A 246 0.56 -12.61 16.27
C LEU A 246 1.36 -11.68 17.20
N MET A 247 0.87 -11.47 18.41
CA MET A 247 1.51 -10.66 19.45
C MET A 247 1.45 -11.36 20.81
N ALA A 248 2.41 -11.03 21.68
CA ALA A 248 2.39 -11.37 23.10
C ALA A 248 1.53 -10.38 23.90
#